data_AF-A0A1F1SR81-F1
#
_entry.id   AF-A0A1F1SR81-F1
#
_cell.length_a   1.000
_cell.length_b   1.000
_cell.length_c   1.000
_cell.angle_alpha   90.00
_cell.angle_beta   90.00
_cell.angle_gamma   90.00
#
_symmetry.space_group_name_H-M   'P 1'
#
loop_
_entity.id
_entity.type
_entity.pdbx_description
1 polymer ?
#
loop_
_entity_poly.entity_id
_entity_poly.type
_entity_poly.pdbx_seq_one_letter_code
_entity_poly.pdbx_strand_id
1 'polypeptide(L)'
;MAALAGAAAMALGVYLSKHHRTSLPVLAFTGWQLFIGGLCLLPVALLAEPPLEALSAANLGGYLYLCLFGAVLAYVLWFDGLAKLPPAAVSSLGLLSPVCAFVLGWLFLGQGMDAKSMAGFVLVLASIFGVQRAVGKAG
;
A
#
# COMPACT_ATOMS: atom_id res chain seq x y z
N MET A 1 5.61 16.29 11.54
CA MET A 1 6.11 16.85 10.25
C MET A 1 6.22 15.80 9.14
N ALA A 2 6.68 14.57 9.44
CA ALA A 2 6.74 13.47 8.45
C ALA A 2 5.40 13.18 7.74
N ALA A 3 4.27 13.16 8.47
CA ALA A 3 2.95 12.94 7.86
C ALA A 3 2.53 14.05 6.87
N LEU A 4 2.88 15.31 7.15
CA LEU A 4 2.60 16.46 6.27
C LEU A 4 3.48 16.43 5.01
N ALA A 5 4.76 16.11 5.16
CA ALA A 5 5.66 15.93 4.02
C ALA A 5 5.24 14.76 3.13
N GLY A 6 4.85 13.63 3.73
CA GLY A 6 4.31 12.48 3.00
C GLY A 6 3.01 12.78 2.26
N ALA A 7 2.10 13.53 2.89
CA ALA A 7 0.86 13.97 2.25
C ALA A 7 1.12 14.93 1.08
N ALA A 8 2.05 15.88 1.22
CA ALA A 8 2.44 16.79 0.16
C ALA A 8 3.09 16.06 -1.04
N ALA A 9 3.98 15.11 -0.76
CA ALA A 9 4.60 14.27 -1.79
C ALA A 9 3.57 13.40 -2.53
N MET A 10 2.60 12.82 -1.81
CA MET A 10 1.48 12.08 -2.41
C MET A 10 0.62 12.97 -3.30
N ALA A 11 0.25 14.17 -2.83
CA ALA A 11 -0.54 15.11 -3.60
C ALA A 11 0.17 15.53 -4.89
N LEU A 12 1.48 15.82 -4.82
CA LEU A 12 2.28 16.18 -5.98
C LEU A 12 2.42 15.01 -6.97
N GLY A 13 2.64 13.79 -6.47
CA GLY A 13 2.77 12.58 -7.27
C GLY A 13 1.48 12.22 -8.02
N VAL A 14 0.32 12.37 -7.37
CA VAL A 14 -0.99 12.16 -7.99
C VAL A 14 -1.25 13.22 -9.07
N TYR A 15 -0.90 14.49 -8.80
CA TYR A 15 -1.06 15.58 -9.76
C TYR A 15 -0.18 15.37 -11.02
N LEU A 16 1.10 15.04 -10.86
CA LEU A 16 2.01 14.81 -11.99
C LEU A 16 1.62 13.58 -12.82
N SER A 17 1.25 12.48 -12.14
CA SER A 17 0.85 11.22 -12.80
C SER A 17 -0.43 11.39 -13.64
N LYS A 18 -1.31 12.31 -13.24
CA LYS A 18 -2.53 12.62 -13.98
C LYS A 18 -2.25 13.43 -15.25
N HIS A 19 -1.15 14.21 -15.28
CA HIS A 19 -0.83 15.09 -16.39
C HIS A 19 0.03 14.40 -17.47
N HIS A 20 0.88 13.45 -17.11
CA HIS A 20 1.67 12.68 -18.07
C HIS A 20 1.05 11.29 -18.32
N ARG A 21 0.21 11.18 -19.35
CA ARG A 21 -0.24 9.87 -19.84
C ARG A 21 0.91 9.21 -20.61
N THR A 22 1.63 8.32 -19.95
CA THR A 22 2.62 7.46 -20.59
C THR A 22 1.89 6.32 -21.32
N SER A 23 2.37 5.97 -22.51
CA SER A 23 1.87 4.87 -23.35
C SER A 23 2.32 3.48 -22.86
N LEU A 24 2.81 3.39 -21.62
CA LEU A 24 3.33 2.15 -21.03
C LEU A 24 2.21 1.35 -20.34
N PRO A 25 2.29 0.01 -20.32
CA PRO A 25 1.43 -0.82 -19.49
C PRO A 25 1.53 -0.40 -18.02
N VAL A 26 0.40 -0.33 -17.32
CA VAL A 26 0.34 0.16 -15.92
C VAL A 26 1.30 -0.59 -14.99
N LEU A 27 1.46 -1.91 -15.18
CA LEU A 27 2.41 -2.72 -14.42
C LEU A 27 3.87 -2.28 -14.65
N ALA A 28 4.25 -1.98 -15.89
CA ALA A 28 5.59 -1.50 -16.22
C ALA A 28 5.82 -0.09 -15.65
N PHE A 29 4.81 0.77 -15.70
CA PHE A 29 4.86 2.11 -15.08
C PHE A 29 5.05 2.02 -13.56
N THR A 30 4.27 1.17 -12.88
CA THR A 30 4.40 0.94 -11.43
C THR A 30 5.78 0.37 -11.07
N GLY A 31 6.32 -0.55 -11.88
CA GLY A 31 7.67 -1.08 -11.70
C GLY A 31 8.74 0.00 -11.77
N TRP A 32 8.70 0.86 -12.80
CA TRP A 32 9.61 2.00 -12.93
C TRP A 32 9.43 3.03 -11.81
N GLN A 33 8.20 3.28 -11.37
CA GLN A 33 7.90 4.17 -10.26
C GLN A 33 8.50 3.67 -8.94
N LEU A 34 8.36 2.37 -8.65
CA LEU A 34 8.96 1.74 -7.46
C LEU A 34 10.49 1.76 -7.52
N PHE A 35 11.07 1.48 -8.70
CA PHE A 35 12.52 1.50 -8.88
C PHE A 35 13.11 2.90 -8.68
N ILE A 36 12.55 3.91 -9.36
CA ILE A 36 12.99 5.30 -9.21
C ILE A 36 12.73 5.81 -7.79
N GLY A 37 11.59 5.48 -7.19
CA GLY A 37 11.27 5.81 -5.81
C GLY A 37 12.26 5.23 -4.81
N GLY A 38 12.66 3.97 -4.99
CA GLY A 38 13.71 3.33 -4.20
C GLY A 38 15.06 4.01 -4.38
N LEU A 39 15.42 4.40 -5.61
CA LEU A 39 16.66 5.12 -5.92
C LEU A 39 16.69 6.51 -5.27
N CYS A 40 15.57 7.22 -5.23
CA CYS A 40 15.45 8.50 -4.54
C CYS A 40 15.51 8.36 -3.01
N LEU A 41 15.02 7.23 -2.46
CA LEU A 41 15.09 6.94 -1.02
C LEU A 41 16.49 6.45 -0.59
N LEU A 42 17.26 5.83 -1.49
CA LEU A 42 18.60 5.30 -1.23
C LEU A 42 19.54 6.33 -0.56
N PRO A 43 19.73 7.57 -1.06
CA PRO A 43 20.61 8.53 -0.40
C PRO A 43 20.08 8.97 0.98
N VAL A 44 18.76 9.00 1.17
CA VAL A 44 18.17 9.32 2.49
C VAL A 44 18.41 8.18 3.47
N ALA A 45 18.23 6.92 3.04
CA ALA A 45 18.52 5.75 3.85
C ALA A 45 20.00 5.71 4.27
N LEU A 46 20.93 5.95 3.32
CA LEU A 46 22.37 5.97 3.60
C LEU A 46 22.82 7.10 4.54
N LEU A 47 22.10 8.22 4.59
CA LEU A 47 22.44 9.38 5.42
C LEU A 47 21.73 9.38 6.78
N ALA A 48 20.55 8.78 6.87
CA ALA A 48 19.69 8.86 8.05
C ALA A 48 19.62 7.56 8.87
N GLU A 49 19.91 6.40 8.28
CA GLU A 49 19.93 5.13 9.00
C GLU A 49 21.34 4.81 9.52
N PRO A 50 21.47 4.24 10.73
CA PRO A 50 22.74 3.70 11.21
C PRO A 50 23.26 2.62 10.26
N PRO A 51 24.58 2.37 10.21
CA PRO A 51 25.17 1.41 9.27
C PRO A 51 24.44 0.07 9.38
N LEU A 52 23.92 -0.41 8.24
CA LEU A 52 23.18 -1.64 8.11
C LEU A 52 23.92 -2.76 8.87
N GLU A 53 23.34 -3.23 9.98
CA GLU A 53 23.80 -4.45 10.63
C GLU A 53 23.85 -5.56 9.59
N ALA A 54 24.88 -6.40 9.65
CA ALA A 54 25.21 -7.37 8.61
C ALA A 54 23.94 -8.09 8.11
N LEU A 55 23.60 -7.85 6.84
CA LEU A 55 22.45 -8.44 6.17
C LEU A 55 22.51 -9.97 6.34
N SER A 56 21.77 -10.50 7.30
CA SER A 56 21.71 -11.94 7.48
C SER A 56 21.01 -12.56 6.26
N ALA A 57 21.36 -13.81 5.94
CA ALA A 57 20.67 -14.55 4.88
C ALA A 57 19.14 -14.62 5.10
N ALA A 58 18.70 -14.54 6.36
CA ALA A 58 17.28 -14.47 6.70
C ALA A 58 16.64 -13.13 6.32
N ASN A 59 17.34 -12.00 6.52
CA ASN A 59 16.85 -10.68 6.09
C ASN A 59 16.75 -10.62 4.56
N LEU A 60 17.75 -11.14 3.84
CA LEU A 60 17.73 -11.19 2.38
C LEU A 60 16.57 -12.06 1.86
N GLY A 61 16.32 -13.21 2.50
CA GLY A 61 15.17 -14.06 2.22
C GLY A 61 13.83 -13.33 2.44
N GLY A 62 13.72 -12.56 3.53
CA GLY A 62 12.55 -11.73 3.81
C GLY A 62 12.32 -10.65 2.75
N TYR A 63 13.36 -9.93 2.33
CA TYR A 63 13.25 -8.94 1.26
C TYR A 63 12.86 -9.57 -0.08
N LEU A 64 13.47 -10.71 -0.43
CA LEU A 64 13.08 -11.46 -1.63
C LEU A 64 11.62 -11.89 -1.60
N TYR A 65 11.16 -12.39 -0.46
CA TYR A 65 9.77 -12.77 -0.27
C TYR A 65 8.83 -11.57 -0.45
N LEU A 66 9.12 -10.43 0.19
CA LEU A 66 8.32 -9.22 0.07
C LEU A 66 8.30 -8.66 -1.36
N CYS A 67 9.44 -8.67 -2.05
CA CYS A 67 9.51 -8.23 -3.44
C CYS A 67 8.72 -9.15 -4.38
N LEU A 68 8.87 -10.47 -4.26
CA LEU A 68 8.23 -11.42 -5.16
C LEU A 68 6.74 -11.57 -4.87
N PHE A 69 6.37 -11.86 -3.62
CA PHE A 69 4.98 -12.13 -3.25
C PHE A 69 4.22 -10.84 -2.91
N GLY A 70 4.84 -9.94 -2.13
CA GLY A 70 4.20 -8.71 -1.67
C GLY A 70 4.08 -7.62 -2.74
N ALA A 71 5.02 -7.56 -3.68
CA ALA A 71 4.96 -6.62 -4.80
C ALA A 71 4.58 -7.33 -6.11
N VAL A 72 5.47 -8.14 -6.70
CA VAL A 72 5.26 -8.66 -8.07
C VAL A 72 3.96 -9.45 -8.20
N LEU A 73 3.76 -10.48 -7.38
CA LEU A 73 2.57 -11.32 -7.44
C LEU A 73 1.30 -10.53 -7.09
N ALA A 74 1.35 -9.73 -6.03
CA ALA A 74 0.22 -8.91 -5.60
C ALA A 74 -0.21 -7.91 -6.68
N TYR A 75 0.73 -7.20 -7.32
CA TYR A 75 0.42 -6.26 -8.40
C TYR A 75 -0.12 -6.97 -9.63
N VAL A 76 0.47 -8.12 -10.03
CA VAL A 76 -0.05 -8.90 -11.16
C VAL A 76 -1.49 -9.34 -10.90
N LEU A 77 -1.76 -9.92 -9.73
CA LEU A 77 -3.12 -10.33 -9.35
C LEU A 77 -4.08 -9.14 -9.26
N TRP A 78 -3.62 -7.99 -8.76
CA TRP A 78 -4.41 -6.78 -8.67
C TRP A 78 -4.83 -6.27 -10.05
N PHE A 79 -3.88 -6.13 -10.98
CA PHE A 79 -4.18 -5.65 -12.34
C PHE A 79 -5.01 -6.65 -13.14
N ASP A 80 -4.72 -7.95 -13.01
CA ASP A 80 -5.48 -9.00 -13.67
C ASP A 80 -6.91 -9.10 -13.11
N GLY A 81 -7.08 -8.89 -11.79
CA GLY A 81 -8.37 -8.74 -11.14
C GLY A 81 -9.11 -7.48 -11.59
N LEU A 82 -8.42 -6.34 -11.73
CA LEU A 82 -9.00 -5.09 -12.22
C LEU A 82 -9.57 -5.22 -13.64
N ALA A 83 -8.90 -6.01 -14.49
CA ALA A 83 -9.33 -6.26 -15.87
C ALA A 83 -10.56 -7.18 -15.95
N LYS A 84 -10.78 -8.04 -14.94
CA LYS A 84 -11.83 -9.07 -14.93
C LYS A 84 -13.03 -8.73 -14.06
N LEU A 85 -12.88 -7.84 -13.07
CA LEU A 85 -13.90 -7.54 -12.07
C LEU A 85 -14.65 -6.23 -12.36
N PRO A 86 -15.96 -6.17 -12.07
CA PRO A 86 -16.71 -4.93 -12.15
C PRO A 86 -16.23 -3.90 -11.10
N PRO A 87 -16.33 -2.59 -11.36
CA PRO A 87 -15.80 -1.54 -10.49
C PRO A 87 -16.30 -1.60 -9.02
N ALA A 88 -17.53 -2.07 -8.81
CA ALA A 88 -18.11 -2.26 -7.48
C ALA A 88 -17.38 -3.34 -6.65
N ALA A 89 -16.94 -4.43 -7.30
CA ALA A 89 -16.18 -5.49 -6.65
C ALA A 89 -14.76 -4.99 -6.30
N VAL A 90 -14.12 -4.26 -7.21
CA VAL A 90 -12.79 -3.65 -6.96
C VAL A 90 -12.83 -2.67 -5.79
N SER A 91 -13.86 -1.82 -5.70
CA SER A 91 -14.01 -0.91 -4.56
C SER A 91 -14.19 -1.65 -3.24
N SER A 92 -14.88 -2.79 -3.26
CA SER A 92 -15.07 -3.63 -2.07
C SER A 92 -13.76 -4.28 -1.61
N LEU A 93 -12.88 -4.69 -2.53
CA LEU A 93 -11.55 -5.24 -2.21
C LEU A 93 -10.67 -4.23 -1.46
N GLY A 94 -10.68 -2.95 -1.85
CA GLY A 94 -9.92 -1.91 -1.15
C GLY A 94 -10.33 -1.74 0.32
N LEU A 95 -11.59 -2.04 0.64
CA LEU A 95 -12.17 -1.92 1.97
C LEU A 95 -11.97 -3.18 2.82
N LEU A 96 -11.83 -4.33 2.17
CA LEU A 96 -11.40 -5.57 2.80
C LEU A 96 -9.94 -5.51 3.25
N SER A 97 -9.08 -4.73 2.59
CA SER A 97 -7.66 -4.58 2.95
C SER A 97 -7.42 -4.27 4.43
N PRO A 98 -8.00 -3.21 5.04
CA PRO A 98 -7.82 -2.93 6.47
C PRO A 98 -8.39 -4.02 7.38
N VAL A 99 -9.43 -4.74 6.95
CA VAL A 99 -9.99 -5.87 7.69
C VAL A 99 -9.01 -7.04 7.70
N CYS A 100 -8.46 -7.40 6.54
CA CYS A 100 -7.43 -8.40 6.42
C CYS A 100 -6.19 -8.02 7.23
N ALA A 101 -5.74 -6.76 7.17
CA ALA A 101 -4.60 -6.28 7.95
C ALA A 101 -4.83 -6.42 9.46
N PHE A 102 -6.02 -6.08 9.96
CA PHE A 102 -6.38 -6.26 11.36
C PHE A 102 -6.40 -7.74 11.77
N VAL A 103 -7.05 -8.60 10.98
CA VAL A 103 -7.15 -10.05 11.27
C VAL A 103 -5.77 -10.71 11.24
N LEU A 104 -4.95 -10.40 10.24
CA LEU A 104 -3.59 -10.92 10.13
C LEU A 104 -2.69 -10.41 11.26
N GLY A 105 -2.80 -9.13 11.63
CA GLY A 105 -2.07 -8.57 12.77
C GLY A 105 -2.47 -9.21 14.11
N TRP A 106 -3.76 -9.49 14.28
CA TRP A 106 -4.23 -10.22 15.46
C TRP A 106 -3.72 -11.68 15.48
N LEU A 107 -3.85 -12.39 14.36
CA LEU A 107 -3.54 -13.82 14.27
C LEU A 107 -2.03 -14.11 14.29
N PHE A 108 -1.23 -13.34 13.55
CA PHE A 108 0.20 -13.60 13.37
C PHE A 108 1.11 -12.80 14.30
N LEU A 109 0.76 -11.54 14.62
CA LEU A 109 1.56 -10.71 15.53
C LEU A 109 1.12 -10.83 17.00
N GLY A 110 0.02 -11.55 17.27
CA GLY A 110 -0.50 -11.71 18.62
C GLY A 110 -0.88 -10.38 19.29
N GLN A 111 -1.16 -9.33 18.50
CA GLN A 111 -1.62 -8.06 19.03
C GLN A 111 -2.91 -8.31 19.81
N GLY A 112 -2.83 -8.22 21.15
CA GLY A 112 -3.98 -8.43 22.02
C GLY A 112 -5.13 -7.53 21.58
N MET A 113 -6.34 -8.11 21.53
CA MET A 113 -7.58 -7.37 21.34
C MET A 113 -7.84 -6.48 22.57
N ASP A 114 -7.00 -5.47 22.74
CA ASP A 114 -7.22 -4.41 23.70
C ASP A 114 -8.41 -3.58 23.21
N ALA A 115 -9.21 -3.03 24.13
CA ALA A 115 -10.40 -2.27 23.80
C ALA A 115 -10.09 -1.10 22.85
N LYS A 116 -8.86 -0.58 22.90
CA LYS A 116 -8.33 0.45 21.99
C LYS A 116 -8.18 -0.04 20.55
N SER A 117 -7.68 -1.26 20.33
CA SER A 117 -7.54 -1.85 18.99
C SER A 117 -8.91 -2.12 18.36
N MET A 118 -9.86 -2.59 19.17
CA MET A 118 -11.25 -2.78 18.76
C MET A 118 -11.93 -1.45 18.40
N ALA A 119 -11.74 -0.41 19.22
CA ALA A 119 -12.26 0.92 18.94
C ALA A 119 -11.68 1.48 17.63
N GLY A 120 -10.37 1.34 17.41
CA GLY A 120 -9.72 1.72 16.15
C GLY A 120 -10.30 0.97 14.94
N PHE A 121 -10.51 -0.34 15.06
CA PHE A 121 -11.11 -1.16 14.01
C PHE A 121 -12.53 -0.71 13.65
N VAL A 122 -13.38 -0.46 14.65
CA VAL A 122 -14.74 0.06 14.45
C VAL A 122 -14.72 1.43 13.79
N LEU A 123 -13.79 2.31 14.17
CA LEU A 123 -13.64 3.65 13.60
C LEU A 123 -13.24 3.59 12.12
N VAL A 124 -12.34 2.67 11.76
CA VAL A 124 -11.98 2.39 10.37
C VAL A 124 -13.18 1.87 9.58
N LEU A 125 -13.93 0.88 10.10
CA LEU A 125 -15.14 0.37 9.44
C LEU A 125 -16.20 1.47 9.24
N ALA A 126 -16.40 2.34 10.23
CA ALA A 126 -17.34 3.46 10.14
C ALA A 126 -16.91 4.47 9.07
N SER A 127 -15.61 4.80 9.00
CA SER A 127 -15.05 5.66 7.96
C SER A 127 -15.26 5.08 6.56
N ILE A 128 -14.94 3.79 6.38
CA ILE A 128 -15.15 3.02 5.15
C ILE A 128 -16.61 3.07 4.70
N PHE A 129 -17.53 2.80 5.63
CA PHE A 129 -18.96 2.81 5.35
C PHE A 129 -19.44 4.21 4.92
N GLY A 130 -18.95 5.26 5.58
CA GLY A 130 -19.23 6.65 5.21
C GLY A 130 -18.75 6.99 3.80
N VAL A 131 -17.52 6.59 3.45
CA VAL A 131 -16.94 6.81 2.12
C VAL A 131 -17.70 6.06 1.03
N GLN A 132 -18.02 4.78 1.23
CA GLN A 132 -18.81 4.01 0.26
C GLN A 132 -20.18 4.65 -0.01
N ARG A 133 -20.85 5.13 1.04
CA ARG A 133 -22.15 5.80 0.90
C ARG A 133 -22.07 7.12 0.17
N ALA A 134 -20.99 7.88 0.34
CA ALA A 134 -20.76 9.13 -0.37
C ALA A 134 -20.49 8.89 -1.86
N VAL A 135 -19.66 7.89 -2.18
CA VAL A 135 -19.34 7.51 -3.56
C VAL A 135 -20.57 6.93 -4.29
N GLY A 136 -21.36 6.07 -3.62
CA GLY A 136 -22.57 5.47 -4.20
C GLY A 136 -23.74 6.44 -4.40
N LYS A 137 -23.69 7.66 -3.85
CA LYS A 137 -24.66 8.74 -4.10
C LYS A 137 -24.24 9.70 -5.21
N ALA A 138 -22.99 9.63 -5.66
CA ALA A 138 -22.40 10.56 -6.62
C ALA A 138 -22.31 10.01 -8.06
N GLY A 139 -22.76 8.77 -8.29
CA GLY A 139 -22.92 8.15 -9.61
C GLY A 139 -24.38 7.90 -9.91
#